data_AF-A0A497ELN6-F1
#
_entry.id   AF-A0A497ELN6-F1
#
_cell.length_a   1.000
_cell.length_b   1.000
_cell.length_c   1.000
_cell.angle_alpha   90.00
_cell.angle_beta   90.00
_cell.angle_gamma   90.00
#
_symmetry.space_group_name_H-M   'P 1'
#
loop_
_entity.id
_entity.type
_entity.pdbx_description
1 polymer ?
#
loop_
_entity_poly.entity_id
_entity_poly.type
_entity_poly.pdbx_seq_one_letter_code
_entity_poly.pdbx_strand_id
1 'polypeptide(L)'
;MVYDLDYVLGEVKKASTTLLNRGFKPLFMFITFKLRLPLPPCEDFLYYVTCFTMISSEEELEKAIMVYADMFRSESVIDFGLRENYQWRLPDRLLKSLDEVFQEVNKAREEFENRIRQKLPKEVRDKPIIPSHGPITITLVFQEDNLTFGIDLIEDYYRIEVETIEALLKYLKTTSRILGYMLETSALEEEPEVKDYRIEDGFVHVELKHELED
;
A
#
# COMPACT_ATOMS: atom_id res chain seq x y z
N MET A 1 -8.51 -6.86 15.14
CA MET A 1 -9.96 -6.98 15.37
C MET A 1 -10.63 -6.86 14.00
N VAL A 2 -11.76 -7.51 13.73
CA VAL A 2 -12.47 -7.35 12.45
C VAL A 2 -13.74 -6.54 12.72
N TYR A 3 -13.93 -5.45 11.98
CA TYR A 3 -15.05 -4.54 12.15
C TYR A 3 -16.00 -4.59 10.95
N ASP A 4 -17.27 -4.32 11.22
CA ASP A 4 -18.29 -4.05 10.22
C ASP A 4 -18.09 -2.65 9.62
N LEU A 5 -18.19 -2.53 8.29
CA LEU A 5 -17.92 -1.27 7.58
C LEU A 5 -18.92 -0.17 7.97
N ASP A 6 -20.22 -0.47 8.04
CA ASP A 6 -21.24 0.53 8.36
C ASP A 6 -21.03 1.09 9.77
N TYR A 7 -20.65 0.22 10.72
CA TYR A 7 -20.26 0.66 12.06
C TYR A 7 -19.03 1.57 12.02
N VAL A 8 -17.96 1.18 11.31
CA VAL A 8 -16.72 1.98 11.20
C VAL A 8 -17.00 3.35 10.59
N LEU A 9 -17.74 3.40 9.49
CA LEU A 9 -18.12 4.65 8.83
C LEU A 9 -18.94 5.55 9.76
N GLY A 10 -19.83 4.97 10.58
CA GLY A 10 -20.57 5.69 11.60
C GLY A 10 -19.67 6.34 12.66
N GLU A 11 -18.68 5.61 13.17
CA GLU A 11 -17.74 6.13 14.18
C GLU A 11 -16.79 7.19 13.59
N VAL A 12 -16.24 6.92 12.40
CA VAL A 12 -15.39 7.88 11.67
C VAL A 12 -16.16 9.17 11.35
N LYS A 13 -17.43 9.06 10.97
CA LYS A 13 -18.30 10.21 10.73
C LYS A 13 -18.46 11.08 11.98
N LYS A 14 -18.80 10.45 13.12
CA LYS A 14 -18.99 11.17 14.40
C LYS A 14 -17.70 11.88 14.83
N ALA A 15 -16.57 11.19 14.75
CA ALA A 15 -15.28 11.73 15.12
C ALA A 15 -14.86 12.89 14.19
N SER A 16 -14.95 12.70 12.88
CA SER A 16 -14.63 13.73 11.88
C SER A 16 -15.49 14.96 12.04
N THR A 17 -16.81 14.80 12.21
CA THR A 17 -17.75 15.90 12.44
C THR A 17 -17.35 16.70 13.68
N THR A 18 -16.99 16.02 14.77
CA THR A 18 -16.55 16.68 16.01
C THR A 18 -15.27 17.49 15.80
N LEU A 19 -14.30 16.94 15.08
CA LEU A 19 -13.02 17.60 14.81
C LEU A 19 -13.15 18.79 13.86
N LEU A 20 -13.91 18.63 12.77
CA LEU A 20 -14.20 19.71 11.82
C LEU A 20 -14.91 20.89 12.51
N ASN A 21 -15.89 20.61 13.38
CA ASN A 21 -16.59 21.63 14.15
C ASN A 21 -15.70 22.36 15.18
N ARG A 22 -14.60 21.72 15.61
CA ARG A 22 -13.55 22.36 16.43
C ARG A 22 -12.52 23.13 15.61
N GLY A 23 -12.63 23.11 14.28
CA GLY A 23 -11.76 23.83 13.37
C GLY A 23 -10.52 23.04 12.92
N PHE A 24 -10.40 21.76 13.24
CA PHE A 24 -9.31 20.92 12.75
C PHE A 24 -9.54 20.59 11.27
N LYS A 25 -8.70 21.16 10.40
CA LYS A 25 -8.73 20.93 8.96
C LYS A 25 -7.34 21.15 8.33
N PRO A 26 -6.92 20.33 7.37
CA PRO A 26 -7.60 19.12 6.88
C PRO A 26 -7.50 17.96 7.89
N LEU A 27 -8.42 17.00 7.78
CA LEU A 27 -8.34 15.69 8.43
C LEU A 27 -7.94 14.65 7.39
N PHE A 28 -6.98 13.79 7.73
CA PHE A 28 -6.64 12.63 6.93
C PHE A 28 -7.39 11.42 7.46
N MET A 29 -8.28 10.88 6.63
CA MET A 29 -9.11 9.72 6.95
C MET A 29 -8.58 8.50 6.23
N PHE A 30 -8.48 7.38 6.93
CA PHE A 30 -8.06 6.10 6.35
C PHE A 30 -8.86 4.93 6.91
N ILE A 31 -9.06 3.92 6.09
CA ILE A 31 -9.65 2.64 6.46
C ILE A 31 -8.84 1.54 5.80
N THR A 32 -8.40 0.56 6.60
CA THR A 32 -7.64 -0.60 6.13
C THR A 32 -8.55 -1.81 6.07
N PHE A 33 -8.59 -2.41 4.88
CA PHE A 33 -9.39 -3.57 4.54
C PHE A 33 -8.51 -4.79 4.41
N LYS A 34 -9.09 -5.94 4.74
CA LYS A 34 -8.53 -7.25 4.50
C LYS A 34 -9.17 -7.82 3.24
N LEU A 35 -8.42 -7.85 2.13
CA LEU A 35 -8.87 -8.30 0.82
C LEU A 35 -8.26 -9.66 0.47
N ARG A 36 -9.00 -10.45 -0.32
CA ARG A 36 -8.46 -11.61 -1.02
C ARG A 36 -8.24 -11.21 -2.47
N LEU A 37 -6.97 -11.12 -2.86
CA LEU A 37 -6.58 -10.77 -4.23
C LEU A 37 -5.78 -11.92 -4.84
N PRO A 38 -5.82 -12.09 -6.16
CA PRO A 38 -5.05 -13.13 -6.82
C PRO A 38 -3.54 -12.93 -6.60
N LEU A 39 -2.88 -14.02 -6.24
CA LEU A 39 -1.46 -14.25 -6.35
C LEU A 39 -1.23 -15.29 -7.46
N PRO A 40 -0.45 -14.98 -8.50
CA PRO A 40 -0.12 -15.96 -9.51
C PRO A 40 0.58 -17.19 -8.89
N PRO A 41 0.26 -18.42 -9.35
CA PRO A 41 -0.46 -18.70 -10.58
C PRO A 41 -1.99 -18.78 -10.46
N CYS A 42 -2.62 -18.87 -9.28
CA CYS A 42 -4.08 -18.99 -9.12
C CYS A 42 -4.58 -18.95 -7.66
N GLU A 43 -3.74 -18.58 -6.68
CA GLU A 43 -4.13 -18.64 -5.26
C GLU A 43 -4.58 -17.27 -4.77
N ASP A 44 -5.67 -17.19 -4.03
CA ASP A 44 -6.06 -15.95 -3.35
C ASP A 44 -5.12 -15.73 -2.16
N PHE A 45 -4.30 -14.69 -2.22
CA PHE A 45 -3.49 -14.25 -1.10
C PHE A 45 -4.20 -13.15 -0.33
N LEU A 46 -3.88 -13.06 0.96
CA LEU A 46 -4.49 -12.08 1.83
C LEU A 46 -3.68 -10.79 1.83
N TYR A 47 -4.29 -9.72 1.34
CA TYR A 47 -3.67 -8.40 1.33
C TYR A 47 -4.38 -7.46 2.31
N TYR A 48 -3.60 -6.58 2.90
CA TYR A 48 -4.09 -5.48 3.73
C TYR A 48 -3.95 -4.19 2.94
N VAL A 49 -5.09 -3.58 2.64
CA VAL A 49 -5.19 -2.48 1.68
C VAL A 49 -5.81 -1.29 2.37
N THR A 50 -5.09 -0.17 2.38
CA THR A 50 -5.55 1.05 3.07
C THR A 50 -6.07 2.03 2.04
N CYS A 51 -7.36 2.37 2.12
CA CYS A 51 -7.93 3.44 1.32
C CYS A 51 -8.04 4.71 2.17
N PHE A 52 -7.61 5.84 1.66
CA PHE A 52 -7.48 7.09 2.41
C PHE A 52 -7.82 8.33 1.57
N THR A 53 -8.17 9.42 2.24
CA THR A 53 -8.45 10.72 1.63
C THR A 53 -8.25 11.85 2.63
N MET A 54 -8.10 13.08 2.14
CA MET A 54 -8.11 14.28 2.97
C MET A 54 -9.43 15.01 2.83
N ILE A 55 -10.04 15.37 3.96
CA ILE A 55 -11.30 16.10 4.04
C ILE A 55 -11.13 17.38 4.85
N SER A 56 -11.83 18.43 4.47
CA SER A 56 -11.77 19.77 5.08
C SER A 56 -13.16 20.33 5.39
N SER A 57 -14.24 19.60 5.07
CA SER A 57 -15.63 19.99 5.32
C SER A 57 -16.53 18.78 5.55
N GLU A 58 -17.72 19.03 6.12
CA GLU A 58 -18.75 17.98 6.28
C GLU A 58 -19.24 17.46 4.93
N GLU A 59 -19.31 18.30 3.89
CA GLU A 59 -19.69 17.85 2.54
C GLU A 59 -18.68 16.84 1.98
N GLU A 60 -17.39 17.11 2.15
CA GLU A 60 -16.33 16.19 1.72
C GLU A 60 -16.32 14.90 2.55
N LEU A 61 -16.63 14.97 3.85
CA LEU A 61 -16.81 13.81 4.70
C LEU A 61 -17.92 12.87 4.18
N GLU A 62 -19.10 13.41 3.84
CA GLU A 62 -20.21 12.59 3.33
C GLU A 62 -19.84 11.91 2.01
N LYS A 63 -19.21 12.63 1.08
CA LYS A 63 -18.73 12.07 -0.20
C LYS A 63 -17.73 10.95 0.05
N ALA A 64 -16.74 11.16 0.91
CA ALA A 64 -15.74 10.16 1.21
C ALA A 64 -16.37 8.89 1.82
N ILE A 65 -17.31 9.03 2.77
CA ILE A 65 -18.04 7.90 3.34
C ILE A 65 -18.80 7.11 2.27
N MET A 66 -19.47 7.79 1.33
CA MET A 66 -20.16 7.13 0.23
C MET A 66 -19.20 6.33 -0.65
N VAL A 67 -18.02 6.89 -0.96
CA VAL A 67 -16.99 6.19 -1.74
C VAL A 67 -16.51 4.93 -1.01
N TYR A 68 -16.20 5.01 0.29
CA TYR A 68 -15.81 3.84 1.07
C TYR A 68 -16.90 2.76 1.14
N ALA A 69 -18.14 3.18 1.41
CA ALA A 69 -19.28 2.29 1.52
C ALA A 69 -19.55 1.52 0.22
N ASP A 70 -19.38 2.19 -0.93
CA ASP A 70 -19.63 1.58 -2.23
C ASP A 70 -18.47 0.70 -2.69
N MET A 71 -17.22 1.16 -2.53
CA MET A 71 -16.05 0.43 -3.04
C MET A 71 -15.80 -0.86 -2.25
N PHE A 72 -15.87 -0.81 -0.92
CA PHE A 72 -15.43 -1.92 -0.06
C PHE A 72 -16.57 -2.58 0.72
N ARG A 73 -17.81 -2.47 0.21
CA ARG A 73 -19.04 -2.91 0.90
C ARG A 73 -18.98 -4.31 1.50
N SER A 74 -18.33 -5.23 0.80
CA SER A 74 -18.28 -6.66 1.16
C SER A 74 -17.02 -7.04 1.93
N GLU A 75 -16.16 -6.08 2.23
CA GLU A 75 -14.81 -6.32 2.73
C GLU A 75 -14.70 -6.13 4.24
N SER A 76 -13.81 -6.90 4.86
CA SER A 76 -13.58 -6.84 6.30
C SER A 76 -12.67 -5.68 6.64
N VAL A 77 -13.11 -4.77 7.52
CA VAL A 77 -12.26 -3.69 8.05
C VAL A 77 -11.40 -4.24 9.19
N ILE A 78 -10.11 -3.93 9.17
CA ILE A 78 -9.16 -4.34 10.22
C ILE A 78 -8.56 -3.20 11.00
N ASP A 79 -8.50 -2.00 10.42
CA ASP A 79 -8.03 -0.78 11.04
C ASP A 79 -8.70 0.44 10.40
N PHE A 80 -8.78 1.55 11.12
CA PHE A 80 -9.30 2.82 10.62
C PHE A 80 -8.87 3.96 11.54
N GLY A 81 -8.82 5.17 11.00
CA GLY A 81 -8.51 6.31 11.83
C GLY A 81 -8.61 7.65 11.14
N LEU A 82 -8.35 8.66 11.96
CA LEU A 82 -8.27 10.06 11.59
C LEU A 82 -6.95 10.61 12.10
N ARG A 83 -6.21 11.29 11.23
CA ARG A 83 -5.00 12.03 11.62
C ARG A 83 -5.24 13.52 11.45
N GLU A 84 -5.00 14.26 12.52
CA GLU A 84 -4.89 15.71 12.51
C GLU A 84 -3.46 16.10 12.11
N ASN A 85 -3.29 17.28 11.51
CA ASN A 85 -1.99 17.85 11.12
C ASN A 85 -1.17 17.00 10.13
N TYR A 86 -1.78 16.00 9.49
CA TYR A 86 -1.17 15.26 8.40
C TYR A 86 -1.65 15.81 7.06
N GLN A 87 -0.70 16.23 6.22
CA GLN A 87 -0.97 16.63 4.84
C GLN A 87 -0.40 15.58 3.90
N TRP A 88 -1.28 14.77 3.34
CA TRP A 88 -0.92 13.95 2.20
C TRP A 88 -0.63 14.84 0.99
N ARG A 89 0.55 14.70 0.39
CA ARG A 89 0.95 15.44 -0.80
C ARG A 89 1.23 14.45 -1.91
N LEU A 90 0.60 14.69 -3.05
CA LEU A 90 0.96 13.98 -4.26
C LEU A 90 2.36 14.44 -4.70
N PRO A 91 3.20 13.52 -5.20
CA PRO A 91 4.47 13.89 -5.79
C PRO A 91 4.25 14.73 -7.06
N ASP A 92 5.26 15.50 -7.44
CA ASP A 92 5.21 16.35 -8.65
C ASP A 92 4.87 15.56 -9.91
N ARG A 93 5.23 14.27 -9.94
CA ARG A 93 4.90 13.34 -11.01
C ARG A 93 4.38 12.03 -10.44
N LEU A 94 3.21 11.62 -10.93
CA LEU A 94 2.68 10.25 -10.77
C LEU A 94 3.14 9.38 -11.94
N LEU A 95 3.39 8.10 -11.65
CA LEU A 95 3.56 7.05 -12.67
C LEU A 95 2.23 6.83 -13.38
N LYS A 96 2.25 6.67 -14.71
CA LYS A 96 1.03 6.73 -15.53
C LYS A 96 0.46 5.37 -15.93
N SER A 97 1.23 4.31 -15.81
CA SER A 97 0.81 2.94 -16.13
C SER A 97 1.42 1.94 -15.14
N LEU A 98 0.86 0.73 -15.11
CA LEU A 98 1.44 -0.38 -14.35
C LEU A 98 2.83 -0.74 -14.91
N ASP A 99 3.04 -0.65 -16.23
CA ASP A 99 4.37 -0.85 -16.82
C ASP A 99 5.42 0.09 -16.22
N GLU A 100 5.10 1.38 -16.05
CA GLU A 100 6.00 2.34 -15.39
C GLU A 100 6.25 1.95 -13.92
N VAL A 101 5.22 1.50 -13.19
CA VAL A 101 5.35 1.03 -11.80
C VAL A 101 6.31 -0.15 -11.71
N PHE A 102 6.10 -1.20 -12.51
CA PHE A 102 6.92 -2.40 -12.44
C PHE A 102 8.33 -2.20 -13.01
N GLN A 103 8.54 -1.24 -13.90
CA GLN A 103 9.90 -0.82 -14.28
C GLN A 103 10.67 -0.25 -13.09
N GLU A 104 10.06 0.66 -12.33
CA GLU A 104 10.71 1.26 -11.15
C GLU A 104 10.86 0.25 -10.00
N VAL A 105 9.88 -0.64 -9.78
CA VAL A 105 10.01 -1.74 -8.81
C VAL A 105 11.18 -2.64 -9.18
N ASN A 106 11.32 -3.04 -10.44
CA ASN A 106 12.43 -3.89 -10.88
C ASN A 106 13.78 -3.21 -10.71
N LYS A 107 13.88 -1.91 -10.99
CA LYS A 107 15.10 -1.13 -10.76
C LYS A 107 15.48 -1.12 -9.28
N ALA A 108 14.54 -0.80 -8.39
CA ALA A 108 14.78 -0.77 -6.95
C ALA A 108 15.15 -2.17 -6.41
N ARG A 109 14.47 -3.21 -6.90
CA ARG A 109 14.79 -4.61 -6.63
C ARG A 109 16.23 -4.95 -7.00
N GLU A 110 16.64 -4.66 -8.24
CA GLU A 110 17.99 -5.00 -8.72
C GLU A 110 19.08 -4.32 -7.88
N GLU A 111 18.89 -3.04 -7.55
CA GLU A 111 19.82 -2.29 -6.69
C GLU A 111 19.90 -2.91 -5.28
N PHE A 112 18.76 -3.21 -4.66
CA PHE A 112 18.69 -3.82 -3.35
C PHE A 112 19.31 -5.21 -3.31
N GLU A 113 18.95 -6.08 -4.26
CA GLU A 113 19.50 -7.43 -4.35
C GLU A 113 21.01 -7.41 -4.60
N ASN A 114 21.51 -6.44 -5.37
CA ASN A 114 22.95 -6.28 -5.59
C ASN A 114 23.69 -5.89 -4.31
N ARG A 115 23.14 -5.00 -3.47
CA ARG A 115 23.69 -4.69 -2.14
C ARG A 115 23.77 -5.95 -1.26
N ILE A 116 22.72 -6.77 -1.27
CA ILE A 116 22.71 -8.05 -0.53
C ILE A 116 23.78 -9.01 -1.07
N ARG A 117 23.86 -9.20 -2.40
CA ARG A 117 24.85 -10.10 -3.03
C ARG A 117 26.29 -9.75 -2.65
N GLN A 118 26.60 -8.46 -2.49
CA GLN A 118 27.94 -8.03 -2.09
C GLN A 118 28.34 -8.50 -0.68
N LYS A 119 27.35 -8.77 0.19
CA LYS A 119 27.53 -9.28 1.56
C LYS A 119 27.55 -10.80 1.66
N LEU A 120 27.13 -11.51 0.60
CA LEU A 120 27.13 -12.97 0.56
C LEU A 120 28.50 -13.54 0.12
N PRO A 121 28.81 -14.81 0.45
CA PRO A 121 29.98 -15.52 -0.08
C PRO A 121 29.97 -15.61 -1.60
N LYS A 122 31.15 -15.59 -2.24
CA LYS A 122 31.28 -15.51 -3.71
C LYS A 122 30.58 -16.66 -4.43
N GLU A 123 30.57 -17.83 -3.79
CA GLU A 123 30.04 -19.09 -4.32
C GLU A 123 28.52 -19.05 -4.55
N VAL A 124 27.81 -18.10 -3.92
CA VAL A 124 26.35 -18.00 -3.99
C VAL A 124 25.85 -16.71 -4.64
N ARG A 125 26.73 -15.76 -4.99
CA ARG A 125 26.32 -14.43 -5.51
C ARG A 125 25.57 -14.47 -6.82
N ASP A 126 25.89 -15.43 -7.68
CA ASP A 126 25.29 -15.57 -9.01
C ASP A 126 23.94 -16.30 -8.99
N LYS A 127 23.50 -16.76 -7.81
CA LYS A 127 22.20 -17.41 -7.65
C LYS A 127 21.09 -16.37 -7.45
N PRO A 128 19.85 -16.67 -7.86
CA PRO A 128 18.68 -15.85 -7.49
C PRO A 128 18.58 -15.76 -5.98
N ILE A 129 18.27 -14.56 -5.46
CA ILE A 129 18.14 -14.33 -4.03
C ILE A 129 16.68 -14.04 -3.67
N ILE A 130 16.27 -14.45 -2.49
CA ILE A 130 14.97 -14.11 -1.90
C ILE A 130 15.26 -13.57 -0.49
N PRO A 131 15.24 -12.25 -0.29
CA PRO A 131 15.38 -11.69 1.06
C PRO A 131 14.15 -12.01 1.90
N SER A 132 14.32 -12.08 3.22
CA SER A 132 13.23 -12.30 4.17
C SER A 132 12.20 -11.17 4.15
N HIS A 133 12.63 -9.96 3.79
CA HIS A 133 11.80 -8.76 3.66
C HIS A 133 12.34 -7.85 2.56
N GLY A 134 11.43 -7.18 1.87
CA GLY A 134 11.71 -6.16 0.87
C GLY A 134 10.44 -5.35 0.59
N PRO A 135 9.86 -4.69 1.62
CA PRO A 135 8.57 -4.07 1.51
C PRO A 135 8.63 -2.87 0.55
N ILE A 136 7.61 -2.77 -0.28
CA ILE A 136 7.33 -1.61 -1.12
C ILE A 136 5.88 -1.18 -0.88
N THR A 137 5.60 0.10 -1.10
CA THR A 137 4.23 0.63 -1.09
C THR A 137 3.87 1.09 -2.49
N ILE A 138 2.80 0.54 -3.05
CA ILE A 138 2.19 1.04 -4.28
C ILE A 138 0.90 1.75 -3.91
N THR A 139 0.82 3.04 -4.19
CA THR A 139 -0.39 3.85 -4.00
C THR A 139 -1.08 4.06 -5.34
N LEU A 140 -2.29 3.55 -5.51
CA LEU A 140 -3.17 3.95 -6.59
C LEU A 140 -3.85 5.28 -6.22
N VAL A 141 -3.68 6.30 -7.06
CA VAL A 141 -4.29 7.62 -6.85
C VAL A 141 -5.43 7.82 -7.83
N PHE A 142 -6.62 8.13 -7.33
CA PHE A 142 -7.81 8.36 -8.15
C PHE A 142 -8.67 9.50 -7.62
N GLN A 143 -9.57 9.98 -8.46
CA GLN A 143 -10.55 11.01 -8.14
C GLN A 143 -11.98 10.47 -8.29
N GLU A 144 -12.82 10.75 -7.31
CA GLU A 144 -14.25 10.45 -7.31
C GLU A 144 -14.98 11.59 -6.57
N ASP A 145 -16.14 12.04 -7.09
CA ASP A 145 -16.91 13.15 -6.50
C ASP A 145 -16.10 14.44 -6.21
N ASN A 146 -15.11 14.74 -7.06
CA ASN A 146 -14.11 15.81 -6.94
C ASN A 146 -13.14 15.68 -5.76
N LEU A 147 -13.17 14.59 -4.99
CA LEU A 147 -12.20 14.26 -3.96
C LEU A 147 -11.11 13.35 -4.51
N THR A 148 -9.89 13.54 -4.01
CA THR A 148 -8.76 12.67 -4.33
C THR A 148 -8.62 11.61 -3.25
N PHE A 149 -8.44 10.37 -3.68
CA PHE A 149 -8.27 9.20 -2.83
C PHE A 149 -6.97 8.49 -3.20
N GLY A 150 -6.39 7.82 -2.20
CA GLY A 150 -5.28 6.89 -2.37
C GLY A 150 -5.67 5.51 -1.88
N ILE A 151 -5.17 4.48 -2.54
CA ILE A 151 -5.22 3.09 -2.08
C ILE A 151 -3.80 2.57 -1.99
N ASP A 152 -3.33 2.33 -0.77
CA ASP A 152 -2.03 1.74 -0.49
C ASP A 152 -2.11 0.22 -0.46
N LEU A 153 -1.22 -0.41 -1.21
CA LEU A 153 -0.85 -1.81 -1.10
C LEU A 153 0.60 -1.89 -0.63
N ILE A 154 0.81 -2.45 0.56
CA ILE A 154 2.14 -2.67 1.15
C ILE A 154 2.40 -4.17 1.15
N GLU A 155 3.46 -4.60 0.48
CA GLU A 155 3.91 -5.99 0.46
C GLU A 155 5.37 -6.06 -0.02
N ASP A 156 6.03 -7.19 0.18
CA ASP A 156 7.35 -7.43 -0.39
C ASP A 156 7.34 -7.39 -1.92
N TYR A 157 8.35 -6.75 -2.54
CA TYR A 157 8.42 -6.53 -3.99
C TYR A 157 8.30 -7.82 -4.83
N TYR A 158 8.68 -8.96 -4.28
CA TYR A 158 8.67 -10.26 -4.97
C TYR A 158 7.32 -10.99 -4.87
N ARG A 159 6.32 -10.40 -4.21
CA ARG A 159 4.97 -10.94 -4.04
C ARG A 159 3.88 -10.10 -4.73
N ILE A 160 4.19 -8.89 -5.18
CA ILE A 160 3.25 -8.05 -5.91
C ILE A 160 3.44 -8.29 -7.40
N GLU A 161 2.35 -8.62 -8.09
CA GLU A 161 2.31 -8.80 -9.55
C GLU A 161 1.31 -7.82 -10.18
N VAL A 162 1.37 -7.67 -11.50
CA VAL A 162 0.48 -6.75 -12.25
C VAL A 162 -0.99 -7.09 -11.98
N GLU A 163 -1.32 -8.37 -11.95
CA GLU A 163 -2.67 -8.91 -11.73
C GLU A 163 -3.21 -8.55 -10.33
N THR A 164 -2.34 -8.42 -9.33
CA THR A 164 -2.73 -7.99 -7.98
C THR A 164 -3.23 -6.55 -8.00
N ILE A 165 -2.52 -5.67 -8.72
CA ILE A 165 -2.96 -4.27 -8.87
C ILE A 165 -4.19 -4.17 -9.77
N GLU A 166 -4.25 -4.93 -10.86
CA GLU A 166 -5.45 -4.99 -11.71
C GLU A 166 -6.70 -5.48 -10.97
N ALA A 167 -6.53 -6.40 -10.02
CA ALA A 167 -7.62 -6.84 -9.16
C ALA A 167 -8.12 -5.71 -8.24
N LEU A 168 -7.22 -4.87 -7.72
CA LEU A 168 -7.59 -3.66 -6.96
C LEU A 168 -8.39 -2.68 -7.81
N LEU A 169 -8.04 -2.52 -9.09
CA LEU A 169 -8.77 -1.62 -9.99
C LEU A 169 -10.24 -2.01 -10.17
N LYS A 170 -10.60 -3.28 -9.97
CA LYS A 170 -12.00 -3.76 -10.07
C LYS A 170 -12.90 -3.21 -8.96
N TYR A 171 -12.32 -2.71 -7.87
CA TYR A 171 -13.07 -2.05 -6.80
C TYR A 171 -13.47 -0.62 -7.15
N LEU A 172 -12.83 0.00 -8.15
CA LEU A 172 -13.16 1.34 -8.60
C LEU A 172 -14.48 1.35 -9.38
N LYS A 173 -15.24 2.44 -9.24
CA LYS A 173 -16.41 2.69 -10.09
C LYS A 173 -15.93 3.03 -11.50
N THR A 174 -16.79 2.82 -12.48
CA THR A 174 -16.54 3.27 -13.86
C THR A 174 -16.42 4.79 -13.99
N THR A 175 -16.98 5.54 -13.02
CA THR A 175 -16.85 7.00 -12.92
C THR A 175 -15.54 7.45 -12.29
N SER A 176 -14.84 6.56 -11.59
CA SER A 176 -13.60 6.88 -10.89
C SER A 176 -12.50 7.20 -11.91
N ARG A 177 -11.88 8.37 -11.75
CA ARG A 177 -10.79 8.81 -12.63
C ARG A 177 -9.45 8.48 -12.00
N ILE A 178 -8.75 7.49 -12.53
CA ILE A 178 -7.36 7.19 -12.13
C ILE A 178 -6.45 8.36 -12.54
N LEU A 179 -5.69 8.90 -11.59
CA LEU A 179 -4.74 9.99 -11.80
C LEU A 179 -3.31 9.47 -12.05
N GLY A 180 -3.01 8.30 -11.49
CA GLY A 180 -1.73 7.59 -11.65
C GLY A 180 -1.40 6.77 -10.40
N TYR A 181 -0.12 6.43 -10.27
CA TYR A 181 0.41 5.64 -9.17
C TYR A 181 1.58 6.35 -8.49
N MET A 182 1.74 6.12 -7.20
CA MET A 182 2.96 6.42 -6.45
C MET A 182 3.62 5.10 -6.07
N LEU A 183 4.95 5.12 -5.97
CA LEU A 183 5.75 4.01 -5.53
C LEU A 183 6.71 4.53 -4.45
N GLU A 184 6.68 3.89 -3.29
CA GLU A 184 7.64 4.14 -2.22
C GLU A 184 8.52 2.90 -2.02
N THR A 185 9.83 3.08 -2.20
CA THR A 185 10.87 2.04 -2.07
C THR A 185 11.92 2.40 -1.02
N SER A 186 11.65 3.40 -0.16
CA SER A 186 12.61 3.88 0.84
C SER A 186 13.16 2.77 1.73
N ALA A 187 12.33 1.80 2.12
CA ALA A 187 12.76 0.63 2.88
C ALA A 187 13.80 -0.24 2.15
N LEU A 188 13.81 -0.21 0.81
CA LEU A 188 14.83 -0.89 0.01
C LEU A 188 16.12 -0.08 -0.10
N GLU A 189 16.09 1.25 0.08
CA GLU A 189 17.26 2.14 0.00
C GLU A 189 18.19 1.98 1.20
N GLU A 190 17.65 1.52 2.33
CA GLU A 190 18.43 1.20 3.53
C GLU A 190 19.47 0.11 3.26
N GLU A 191 20.61 0.21 3.93
CA GLU A 191 21.73 -0.70 3.73
C GLU A 191 21.43 -2.07 4.38
N PRO A 192 21.27 -3.17 3.60
CA PRO A 192 20.69 -4.40 4.13
C PRO A 192 21.69 -5.18 4.99
N GLU A 193 21.39 -5.45 6.26
CA GLU A 193 22.26 -6.27 7.10
C GLU A 193 21.94 -7.77 6.99
N VAL A 194 22.83 -8.57 6.40
CA VAL A 194 22.65 -10.02 6.31
C VAL A 194 22.96 -10.68 7.66
N LYS A 195 21.97 -11.36 8.23
CA LYS A 195 22.10 -12.14 9.46
C LYS A 195 22.53 -13.58 9.16
N ASP A 196 21.84 -14.24 8.22
CA ASP A 196 22.13 -15.60 7.79
C ASP A 196 21.64 -15.82 6.35
N TYR A 197 22.04 -16.92 5.73
CA TYR A 197 21.48 -17.35 4.46
C TYR A 197 21.42 -18.88 4.35
N ARG A 198 20.45 -19.38 3.59
CA ARG A 198 20.36 -20.79 3.23
C ARG A 198 20.08 -20.96 1.74
N ILE A 199 20.47 -22.11 1.20
CA ILE A 199 20.19 -22.48 -0.20
C ILE A 199 19.05 -23.49 -0.21
N GLU A 200 17.98 -23.19 -0.93
CA GLU A 200 16.80 -24.02 -1.05
C GLU A 200 16.30 -23.94 -2.50
N ASP A 201 16.07 -25.09 -3.15
CA ASP A 201 15.60 -25.19 -4.54
C ASP A 201 16.33 -24.32 -5.58
N GLY A 202 17.63 -24.07 -5.37
CA GLY A 202 18.47 -23.26 -6.26
C GLY A 202 18.45 -21.76 -5.97
N PHE A 203 17.62 -21.31 -5.03
CA PHE A 203 17.55 -19.94 -4.54
C PHE A 203 18.37 -19.75 -3.26
N VAL A 204 18.85 -18.53 -3.03
CA VAL A 204 19.49 -18.12 -1.78
C VAL A 204 18.47 -17.34 -0.96
N HIS A 205 17.94 -17.97 0.08
CA HIS A 205 17.07 -17.30 1.04
C HIS A 205 17.94 -16.55 2.04
N VAL A 206 17.79 -15.23 2.10
CA VAL A 206 18.61 -14.35 2.92
C VAL A 206 17.79 -13.83 4.09
N GLU A 207 18.22 -14.11 5.32
CA GLU A 207 17.65 -13.50 6.51
C GLU A 207 18.33 -12.14 6.74
N LEU A 208 17.56 -11.06 6.64
CA LEU A 208 18.01 -9.71 6.98
C LEU A 208 17.78 -9.44 8.46
N LYS A 209 18.66 -8.68 9.11
CA LYS A 209 18.35 -8.13 10.43
C LYS A 209 17.27 -7.07 10.29
N HIS A 210 16.28 -7.13 11.18
CA HIS A 210 15.38 -6.02 11.43
C HIS A 210 15.90 -5.22 12.61
N GLU A 211 16.14 -3.94 12.41
CA GLU A 211 16.11 -2.98 13.51
C GLU A 211 14.63 -2.76 13.83
N LEU A 212 14.08 -3.54 14.78
CA LEU A 212 12.90 -3.10 15.48
C LEU A 212 13.34 -1.90 16.33
N GLU A 213 13.10 -0.69 15.83
CA GLU A 213 13.06 0.48 16.70
C GLU A 213 11.88 0.29 17.66
N ASP A 214 12.19 0.08 18.94
CA ASP A 214 11.26 0.05 20.08
C ASP A 214 10.49 1.37 20.25
#